data_AF-A0A7C2NCB3-F1
#
_entry.id   AF-A0A7C2NCB3-F1
#
_cell.length_a   1.000
_cell.length_b   1.000
_cell.length_c   1.000
_cell.angle_alpha   90.00
_cell.angle_beta   90.00
_cell.angle_gamma   90.00
#
_symmetry.space_group_name_H-M   'P 1'
#
loop_
_entity.id
_entity.type
_entity.pdbx_description
1 polymer ?
#
loop_
_entity_poly.entity_id
_entity_poly.type
_entity_poly.pdbx_seq_one_letter_code
_entity_poly.pdbx_strand_id
1 'polypeptide(L)'
;MAVALAPAAKGLTLADLNAGASFASSDGTLTFEFDPGSVVVGGALSADLTQYLVTPIAGGFQLSGPMAAANGGLGGLALSYSVTAAGSLVLAGKSLLATGVAFGPAFGAVGETLSNGEGLGAFVTGFGPSQLVDSTAFAEVASLDVVAGLSVLALGLGSLVSIQTLQQSFTVVPEAQTALLLGLGLLGLARFGTRERRTLSLRS
;
A
#
# COMPACT_ATOMS: atom_id res chain seq x y z
N MET A 1 -31.41 -28.77 -8.10
CA MET A 1 -30.84 -27.45 -7.79
C MET A 1 -29.67 -27.65 -6.83
N ALA A 2 -28.44 -27.52 -7.31
CA ALA A 2 -27.25 -27.56 -6.45
C ALA A 2 -26.98 -26.13 -5.97
N VAL A 3 -27.07 -25.89 -4.66
CA VAL A 3 -26.61 -24.66 -4.04
C VAL A 3 -25.09 -24.73 -4.03
N ALA A 4 -24.43 -24.03 -4.96
CA ALA A 4 -23.00 -23.83 -4.89
C ALA A 4 -22.74 -22.87 -3.71
N LEU A 5 -22.24 -23.41 -2.59
CA LEU A 5 -21.68 -22.57 -1.54
C LEU A 5 -20.46 -21.87 -2.15
N ALA A 6 -20.51 -20.54 -2.23
CA ALA A 6 -19.33 -19.75 -2.57
C ALA A 6 -18.21 -20.13 -1.58
N PRO A 7 -16.98 -20.42 -2.07
CA PRO A 7 -15.87 -20.69 -1.17
C PRO A 7 -15.71 -19.50 -0.22
N ALA A 8 -15.51 -19.78 1.06
CA ALA A 8 -15.24 -18.75 2.06
C ALA A 8 -14.04 -17.91 1.58
N ALA A 9 -14.19 -16.58 1.57
CA ALA A 9 -13.11 -15.67 1.24
C ALA A 9 -11.94 -15.92 2.20
N LYS A 10 -10.89 -16.59 1.71
CA LYS A 10 -9.63 -16.70 2.45
C LYS A 10 -8.96 -15.34 2.41
N GLY A 11 -8.48 -14.87 3.57
CA GLY A 11 -7.64 -13.68 3.64
C GLY A 11 -6.37 -13.89 2.81
N LEU A 12 -5.97 -12.86 2.08
CA LEU A 12 -4.74 -12.88 1.30
C LEU A 12 -3.53 -12.87 2.26
N THR A 13 -2.56 -13.74 2.02
CA THR A 13 -1.35 -13.85 2.83
C THR A 13 -0.10 -13.60 2.00
N LEU A 14 1.04 -13.37 2.65
CA LEU A 14 2.33 -13.34 1.95
C LEU A 14 2.66 -14.68 1.28
N ALA A 15 2.11 -15.80 1.77
CA ALA A 15 2.31 -17.09 1.11
C ALA A 15 1.65 -17.13 -0.28
N ASP A 16 0.45 -16.54 -0.41
CA ASP A 16 -0.26 -16.45 -1.68
C ASP A 16 0.49 -15.54 -2.65
N LEU A 17 0.96 -14.39 -2.17
CA LEU A 17 1.75 -13.45 -2.98
C LEU A 17 3.10 -14.05 -3.41
N ASN A 18 3.78 -14.76 -2.50
CA ASN A 18 5.03 -15.45 -2.82
C ASN A 18 4.84 -16.61 -3.81
N ALA A 19 3.61 -17.12 -3.96
CA ALA A 19 3.23 -18.08 -4.98
C ALA A 19 2.84 -17.42 -6.32
N GLY A 20 2.90 -16.09 -6.42
CA GLY A 20 2.59 -15.30 -7.63
C GLY A 20 1.15 -14.80 -7.70
N ALA A 21 0.39 -14.80 -6.60
CA ALA A 21 -0.94 -14.22 -6.60
C ALA A 21 -0.89 -12.70 -6.83
N SER A 22 -1.86 -12.18 -7.60
CA SER A 22 -2.12 -10.76 -7.74
C SER A 22 -3.42 -10.38 -7.05
N PHE A 23 -3.56 -9.10 -6.71
CA PHE A 23 -4.78 -8.57 -6.10
C PHE A 23 -4.98 -7.09 -6.44
N ALA A 24 -6.21 -6.62 -6.34
CA ALA A 24 -6.56 -5.22 -6.51
C ALA A 24 -6.68 -4.50 -5.16
N SER A 25 -6.43 -3.19 -5.15
CA SER A 25 -6.83 -2.32 -4.04
C SER A 25 -8.34 -2.40 -3.79
N SER A 26 -8.79 -2.05 -2.59
CA SER A 26 -10.23 -2.20 -2.24
C SER A 26 -11.15 -1.29 -3.05
N ASP A 27 -10.62 -0.23 -3.64
CA ASP A 27 -11.31 0.69 -4.55
C ASP A 27 -11.16 0.33 -6.04
N GLY A 28 -10.40 -0.73 -6.35
CA GLY A 28 -10.16 -1.21 -7.71
C GLY A 28 -9.30 -0.28 -8.57
N THR A 29 -8.66 0.73 -7.97
CA THR A 29 -7.83 1.70 -8.71
C THR A 29 -6.43 1.20 -9.01
N LEU A 30 -5.95 0.19 -8.27
CA LEU A 30 -4.61 -0.37 -8.39
C LEU A 30 -4.66 -1.89 -8.47
N THR A 31 -3.73 -2.47 -9.23
CA THR A 31 -3.41 -3.89 -9.22
C THR A 31 -1.99 -4.08 -8.72
N PHE A 32 -1.79 -5.03 -7.81
CA PHE A 32 -0.50 -5.43 -7.26
C PHE A 32 -0.15 -6.83 -7.74
N GLU A 33 1.06 -7.00 -8.26
CA GLU A 33 1.57 -8.28 -8.74
C GLU A 33 2.93 -8.58 -8.09
N PHE A 34 3.06 -9.80 -7.57
CA PHE A 34 4.28 -10.28 -6.92
C PHE A 34 4.88 -11.39 -7.77
N ASP A 35 6.19 -11.35 -7.96
CA ASP A 35 6.89 -12.47 -8.61
C ASP A 35 6.96 -13.67 -7.66
N PRO A 36 6.86 -14.91 -8.16
CA PRO A 36 7.09 -16.10 -7.34
C PRO A 36 8.48 -16.07 -6.69
N GLY A 37 8.53 -16.24 -5.37
CA GLY A 37 9.78 -16.16 -4.60
C GLY A 37 10.25 -14.75 -4.26
N SER A 38 9.46 -13.71 -4.54
CA SER A 38 9.78 -12.31 -4.23
C SER A 38 9.72 -11.96 -2.73
N VAL A 39 9.15 -12.83 -1.91
CA VAL A 39 9.06 -12.64 -0.45
C VAL A 39 10.18 -13.42 0.23
N VAL A 40 11.07 -12.69 0.90
CA VAL A 40 12.19 -13.28 1.65
C VAL A 40 12.06 -12.89 3.12
N VAL A 41 12.04 -13.88 4.01
CA VAL A 41 11.99 -13.67 5.46
C VAL A 41 13.14 -14.37 6.14
N GLY A 42 13.68 -13.79 7.21
CA GLY A 42 14.80 -14.36 7.93
C GLY A 42 14.99 -13.85 9.35
N GLY A 43 15.89 -14.52 10.07
CA GLY A 43 16.25 -14.18 11.44
C GLY A 43 15.14 -14.52 12.44
N ALA A 44 14.80 -13.56 13.30
CA ALA A 44 13.82 -13.69 14.37
C ALA A 44 12.37 -13.65 13.88
N LEU A 45 12.13 -13.30 12.61
CA LEU A 45 10.79 -13.32 12.03
C LEU A 45 10.35 -14.75 11.68
N SER A 46 9.04 -15.01 11.80
CA SER A 46 8.47 -16.31 11.43
C SER A 46 8.65 -16.60 9.95
N ALA A 47 9.15 -17.78 9.60
CA ALA A 47 9.28 -18.22 8.21
C ALA A 47 7.93 -18.65 7.59
N ASP A 48 6.90 -18.84 8.41
CA ASP A 48 5.57 -19.20 7.96
C ASP A 48 4.85 -17.98 7.37
N LEU A 49 4.92 -17.84 6.05
CA LEU A 49 4.33 -16.72 5.30
C LEU A 49 2.80 -16.64 5.41
N THR A 50 2.13 -17.70 5.87
CA THR A 50 0.67 -17.69 6.08
C THR A 50 0.26 -16.85 7.30
N GLN A 51 1.20 -16.52 8.18
CA GLN A 51 0.98 -15.68 9.37
C GLN A 51 0.99 -14.18 9.07
N TYR A 52 1.35 -13.81 7.84
CA TYR A 52 1.43 -12.43 7.41
C TYR A 52 0.24 -12.13 6.50
N LEU A 53 -0.71 -11.39 7.05
CA LEU A 53 -1.95 -11.02 6.38
C LEU A 53 -1.75 -9.76 5.55
N VAL A 54 -2.25 -9.81 4.32
CA VAL A 54 -2.31 -8.69 3.40
C VAL A 54 -3.76 -8.28 3.25
N THR A 55 -4.07 -7.06 3.64
CA THR A 55 -5.41 -6.48 3.56
C THR A 55 -5.42 -5.38 2.52
N PRO A 56 -6.11 -5.55 1.38
CA PRO A 56 -6.30 -4.48 0.43
C PRO A 56 -7.03 -3.30 1.08
N ILE A 57 -6.57 -2.08 0.82
CA ILE A 57 -7.22 -0.84 1.25
C ILE A 57 -7.40 0.09 0.05
N ALA A 58 -8.06 1.22 0.24
CA ALA A 58 -8.19 2.22 -0.82
C ALA A 58 -6.80 2.75 -1.20
N GLY A 59 -6.49 2.75 -2.51
CA GLY A 59 -5.20 3.15 -3.05
C GLY A 59 -4.00 2.36 -2.52
N GLY A 60 -4.15 1.15 -1.98
CA GLY A 60 -3.03 0.48 -1.33
C GLY A 60 -3.31 -0.89 -0.71
N PHE A 61 -2.41 -1.29 0.20
CA PHE A 61 -2.60 -2.45 1.07
C PHE A 61 -1.94 -2.24 2.44
N GLN A 62 -2.38 -3.04 3.41
CA GLN A 62 -1.79 -3.15 4.73
C GLN A 62 -1.27 -4.56 4.96
N LEU A 63 -0.03 -4.66 5.43
CA LEU A 63 0.60 -5.87 5.91
C LEU A 63 0.54 -5.90 7.44
N SER A 64 0.15 -7.05 8.00
CA SER A 64 0.19 -7.32 9.43
C SER A 64 0.67 -8.74 9.69
N GLY A 65 1.32 -8.98 10.83
CA GLY A 65 1.89 -10.29 11.15
C GLY A 65 2.92 -10.22 12.26
N PRO A 66 3.63 -11.33 12.53
CA PRO A 66 4.61 -11.42 13.62
C PRO A 66 5.95 -10.74 13.25
N MET A 67 5.92 -9.44 12.94
CA MET A 67 7.10 -8.64 12.60
C MET A 67 7.77 -8.09 13.87
N ALA A 68 8.34 -8.98 14.68
CA ALA A 68 8.92 -8.63 15.97
C ALA A 68 10.25 -9.34 16.26
N ALA A 69 11.09 -8.72 17.08
CA ALA A 69 12.32 -9.31 17.61
C ALA A 69 12.46 -8.96 19.10
N ALA A 70 13.05 -9.87 19.88
CA ALA A 70 13.30 -9.67 21.31
C ALA A 70 14.64 -10.30 21.72
N ASN A 71 15.19 -9.85 22.84
CA ASN A 71 16.28 -10.51 23.56
C ASN A 71 17.53 -10.86 22.71
N GLY A 72 18.03 -9.91 21.92
CA GLY A 72 19.17 -10.15 21.01
C GLY A 72 18.77 -10.57 19.59
N GLY A 73 17.47 -10.71 19.31
CA GLY A 73 16.97 -11.10 18.00
C GLY A 73 17.17 -10.05 16.92
N LEU A 74 17.55 -10.50 15.73
CA LEU A 74 17.55 -9.74 14.47
C LEU A 74 16.61 -10.45 13.51
N GLY A 75 15.70 -9.73 12.88
CA GLY A 75 14.77 -10.25 11.88
C GLY A 75 14.68 -9.35 10.66
N GLY A 76 14.36 -9.93 9.51
CA GLY A 76 14.20 -9.20 8.26
C GLY A 76 13.11 -9.80 7.37
N LEU A 77 12.40 -8.92 6.66
CA LEU A 77 11.41 -9.26 5.65
C LEU A 77 11.65 -8.38 4.43
N ALA A 78 11.80 -8.96 3.26
CA ALA A 78 11.88 -8.26 1.99
C ALA A 78 10.74 -8.67 1.08
N LEU A 79 10.21 -7.70 0.33
CA LEU A 79 9.12 -7.83 -0.61
C LEU A 79 9.51 -7.15 -1.92
N SER A 80 9.18 -7.75 -3.04
CA SER A 80 9.29 -7.12 -4.36
C SER A 80 7.98 -7.29 -5.11
N TYR A 81 7.42 -6.19 -5.62
CA TYR A 81 6.16 -6.21 -6.33
C TYR A 81 6.07 -5.09 -7.36
N SER A 82 5.23 -5.27 -8.37
CA SER A 82 4.81 -4.21 -9.27
C SER A 82 3.42 -3.72 -8.87
N VAL A 83 3.19 -2.42 -9.05
CA VAL A 83 1.88 -1.79 -8.90
C VAL A 83 1.51 -1.12 -10.21
N THR A 84 0.28 -1.31 -10.66
CA THR A 84 -0.24 -0.71 -11.89
C THR A 84 -1.56 0.00 -11.61
N ALA A 85 -1.69 1.24 -12.09
CA ALA A 85 -2.94 1.98 -12.01
C ALA A 85 -3.96 1.48 -13.06
N ALA A 86 -5.23 1.42 -12.68
CA ALA A 86 -6.30 0.92 -13.53
C ALA A 86 -6.82 2.00 -14.51
N GLY A 87 -7.13 1.58 -15.74
CA GLY A 87 -7.82 2.42 -16.72
C GLY A 87 -6.98 3.63 -17.15
N SER A 88 -7.57 4.83 -17.06
CA SER A 88 -6.93 6.12 -17.41
C SER A 88 -6.37 6.86 -16.19
N LEU A 89 -5.97 6.11 -15.15
CA LEU A 89 -5.34 6.64 -13.96
C LEU A 89 -3.82 6.46 -14.04
N VAL A 90 -3.09 7.34 -13.37
CA VAL A 90 -1.64 7.29 -13.24
C VAL A 90 -1.24 7.52 -11.78
N LEU A 91 -0.13 6.89 -11.38
CA LEU A 91 0.49 7.05 -10.08
C LEU A 91 1.26 8.38 -10.05
N ALA A 92 1.02 9.20 -9.02
CA ALA A 92 1.67 10.50 -8.84
C ALA A 92 2.37 10.66 -7.48
N GLY A 93 2.27 9.65 -6.62
CA GLY A 93 2.93 9.67 -5.32
C GLY A 93 2.72 8.38 -4.54
N LYS A 94 3.48 8.24 -3.46
CA LYS A 94 3.43 7.10 -2.55
C LYS A 94 3.56 7.57 -1.11
N SER A 95 2.93 6.84 -0.19
CA SER A 95 3.11 7.00 1.25
C SER A 95 3.33 5.64 1.91
N LEU A 96 4.21 5.66 2.90
CA LEU A 96 4.56 4.56 3.78
C LEU A 96 4.13 4.91 5.19
N LEU A 97 3.35 4.04 5.82
CA LEU A 97 2.97 4.18 7.22
C LEU A 97 3.36 2.92 7.99
N ALA A 98 4.23 3.08 8.98
CA ALA A 98 4.62 2.01 9.89
C ALA A 98 4.11 2.31 11.30
N THR A 99 3.38 1.37 11.89
CA THR A 99 2.99 1.41 13.30
C THR A 99 3.78 0.37 14.05
N GLY A 100 4.45 0.77 15.12
CA GLY A 100 5.25 -0.15 15.90
C GLY A 100 5.54 0.35 17.30
N VAL A 101 6.25 -0.49 18.04
CA VAL A 101 6.71 -0.20 19.39
C VAL A 101 8.12 -0.76 19.56
N ALA A 102 8.96 0.00 20.26
CA ALA A 102 10.26 -0.45 20.72
C ALA A 102 10.37 -0.27 22.24
N PHE A 103 11.15 -1.14 22.87
CA PHE A 103 11.48 -1.11 24.30
C PHE A 103 12.94 -1.54 24.49
N GLY A 104 13.66 -0.82 25.36
CA GLY A 104 15.08 -1.03 25.55
C GLY A 104 15.91 -0.60 24.33
N PRO A 105 17.15 -1.08 24.19
CA PRO A 105 17.97 -0.78 23.02
C PRO A 105 17.51 -1.63 21.83
N ALA A 106 16.39 -1.26 21.23
CA ALA A 106 15.80 -1.92 20.06
C ALA A 106 15.44 -0.89 18.98
N PHE A 107 15.47 -1.31 17.72
CA PHE A 107 15.03 -0.50 16.59
C PHE A 107 14.34 -1.35 15.53
N GLY A 108 13.37 -0.75 14.85
CA GLY A 108 12.76 -1.27 13.64
C GLY A 108 12.95 -0.27 12.52
N ALA A 109 13.19 -0.75 11.31
CA ALA A 109 13.28 0.09 10.13
C ALA A 109 12.49 -0.54 9.00
N VAL A 110 11.75 0.30 8.27
CA VAL A 110 11.15 -0.06 6.99
C VAL A 110 11.69 0.90 5.96
N GLY A 111 12.16 0.38 4.84
CA GLY A 111 12.68 1.14 3.73
C GLY A 111 12.10 0.62 2.43
N GLU A 112 11.93 1.53 1.46
CA GLU A 112 11.41 1.21 0.14
C GLU A 112 12.21 1.93 -0.93
N THR A 113 12.45 1.24 -2.03
CA THR A 113 13.03 1.80 -3.25
C THR A 113 12.07 1.57 -4.40
N LEU A 114 11.84 2.63 -5.18
CA LEU A 114 10.92 2.66 -6.30
C LEU A 114 11.72 2.63 -7.62
N SER A 115 11.18 2.02 -8.67
CA SER A 115 11.88 1.94 -9.97
C SER A 115 12.12 3.30 -10.65
N ASN A 116 11.42 4.35 -10.22
CA ASN A 116 11.66 5.73 -10.64
C ASN A 116 12.81 6.43 -9.88
N GLY A 117 13.49 5.74 -8.95
CA GLY A 117 14.62 6.25 -8.18
C GLY A 117 14.25 6.91 -6.85
N GLU A 118 12.96 7.10 -6.57
CA GLU A 118 12.48 7.60 -5.29
C GLU A 118 12.57 6.53 -4.19
N GLY A 119 12.56 6.96 -2.92
CA GLY A 119 12.60 6.05 -1.78
C GLY A 119 11.86 6.60 -0.58
N LEU A 120 11.39 5.69 0.29
CA LEU A 120 10.70 6.02 1.53
C LEU A 120 11.34 5.27 2.70
N GLY A 121 11.26 5.85 3.90
CA GLY A 121 11.83 5.24 5.10
C GLY A 121 11.08 5.61 6.38
N ALA A 122 10.87 4.61 7.23
CA ALA A 122 10.28 4.78 8.56
C ALA A 122 11.10 4.02 9.61
N PHE A 123 11.39 4.66 10.74
CA PHE A 123 12.22 4.09 11.81
C PHE A 123 11.50 4.12 13.17
N VAL A 124 11.23 2.94 13.73
CA VAL A 124 10.67 2.76 15.08
C VAL A 124 11.82 2.68 16.07
N THR A 125 11.94 3.70 16.93
CA THR A 125 12.93 3.74 18.00
C THR A 125 12.31 4.36 19.26
N GLY A 126 12.98 4.22 20.40
CA GLY A 126 12.56 4.85 21.66
C GLY A 126 11.54 4.02 22.44
N PHE A 127 10.91 4.64 23.43
CA PHE A 127 9.93 3.98 24.32
C PHE A 127 8.50 4.37 23.91
N GLY A 128 7.71 3.38 23.52
CA GLY A 128 6.27 3.55 23.32
C GLY A 128 5.78 3.39 21.87
N PRO A 129 4.45 3.40 21.67
CA PRO A 129 3.86 3.25 20.35
C PRO A 129 4.22 4.45 19.46
N SER A 130 4.67 4.14 18.25
CA SER A 130 5.05 5.11 17.24
C SER A 130 4.24 4.85 15.98
N GLN A 131 3.70 5.91 15.40
CA GLN A 131 3.15 5.92 14.05
C GLN A 131 4.06 6.82 13.22
N LEU A 132 4.69 6.24 12.21
CA LEU A 132 5.66 6.90 11.36
C LEU A 132 5.11 6.93 9.95
N VAL A 133 5.06 8.12 9.38
CA VAL A 133 4.56 8.33 8.03
C VAL A 133 5.66 9.01 7.23
N ASP A 134 5.95 8.45 6.07
CA ASP A 134 6.78 9.06 5.04
C ASP A 134 6.01 9.10 3.73
N SER A 135 6.30 10.08 2.88
CA SER A 135 5.65 10.20 1.57
C SER A 135 6.52 10.96 0.57
N THR A 136 6.36 10.59 -0.69
CA THR A 136 6.99 11.26 -1.83
C THR A 136 5.98 11.43 -2.96
N ALA A 137 6.15 12.50 -3.73
CA ALA A 137 5.40 12.77 -4.95
C ALA A 137 6.36 12.70 -6.13
N PHE A 138 5.88 12.19 -7.27
CA PHE A 138 6.72 11.96 -8.43
C PHE A 138 5.95 12.21 -9.73
N ALA A 139 6.68 12.23 -10.85
CA ALA A 139 6.07 12.37 -12.17
C ALA A 139 5.10 11.20 -12.47
N GLU A 140 4.01 11.50 -13.14
CA GLU A 140 2.95 10.54 -13.46
C GLU A 140 3.48 9.30 -14.19
N VAL A 141 3.22 8.11 -13.64
CA VAL A 141 3.58 6.82 -14.24
C VAL A 141 2.42 5.84 -14.16
N ALA A 142 2.26 4.98 -15.17
CA ALA A 142 1.19 3.98 -15.19
C ALA A 142 1.48 2.79 -14.26
N SER A 143 2.76 2.43 -14.12
CA SER A 143 3.21 1.35 -13.25
C SER A 143 4.52 1.72 -12.56
N LEU A 144 4.78 1.04 -11.44
CA LEU A 144 5.97 1.21 -10.63
C LEU A 144 6.37 -0.11 -10.00
N ASP A 145 7.66 -0.42 -9.98
CA ASP A 145 8.18 -1.55 -9.23
C ASP A 145 8.68 -1.06 -7.88
N VAL A 146 8.44 -1.85 -6.85
CA VAL A 146 8.78 -1.52 -5.47
C VAL A 146 9.56 -2.67 -4.87
N VAL A 147 10.72 -2.34 -4.30
CA VAL A 147 11.44 -3.21 -3.38
C VAL A 147 11.30 -2.65 -1.98
N ALA A 148 10.63 -3.38 -1.09
CA ALA A 148 10.45 -3.00 0.30
C ALA A 148 11.24 -3.93 1.21
N GLY A 149 11.89 -3.37 2.23
CA GLY A 149 12.64 -4.09 3.25
C GLY A 149 12.21 -3.64 4.64
N LEU A 150 11.98 -4.60 5.51
CA LEU A 150 11.74 -4.42 6.93
C LEU A 150 12.86 -5.11 7.70
N SER A 151 13.37 -4.43 8.71
CA SER A 151 14.33 -4.98 9.65
C SER A 151 13.91 -4.66 11.09
N VAL A 152 14.12 -5.62 11.98
CA VAL A 152 13.86 -5.47 13.41
C VAL A 152 15.06 -6.00 14.18
N LEU A 153 15.59 -5.20 15.10
CA LEU A 153 16.71 -5.57 15.96
C LEU A 153 16.42 -5.20 17.40
N ALA A 154 16.52 -6.17 18.30
CA ALA A 154 16.41 -5.99 19.74
C ALA A 154 17.75 -6.35 20.39
N LEU A 155 18.47 -5.38 20.96
CA LEU A 155 19.82 -5.62 21.52
C LEU A 155 19.73 -6.04 22.99
N GLY A 156 20.28 -7.21 23.31
CA GLY A 156 20.40 -7.67 24.70
C GLY A 156 19.08 -8.07 25.37
N LEU A 157 19.17 -8.53 26.62
CA LEU A 157 18.02 -9.02 27.38
C LEU A 157 17.06 -7.89 27.79
N GLY A 158 15.76 -8.17 27.72
CA GLY A 158 14.72 -7.19 28.07
C GLY A 158 14.43 -6.15 26.97
N SER A 159 15.02 -6.32 25.78
CA SER A 159 14.71 -5.52 24.60
C SER A 159 13.62 -6.17 23.75
N LEU A 160 12.79 -5.35 23.13
CA LEU A 160 11.72 -5.76 22.22
C LEU A 160 11.53 -4.70 21.16
N VAL A 161 11.31 -5.12 19.92
CA VAL A 161 10.72 -4.29 18.88
C VAL A 161 9.65 -5.08 18.17
N SER A 162 8.53 -4.43 17.85
CA SER A 162 7.47 -5.00 17.04
C SER A 162 6.94 -3.93 16.10
N ILE A 163 6.89 -4.26 14.82
CA ILE A 163 6.13 -3.53 13.82
C ILE A 163 4.79 -4.25 13.72
N GLN A 164 3.72 -3.56 14.09
CA GLN A 164 2.38 -4.16 14.17
C GLN A 164 1.72 -4.16 12.79
N THR A 165 1.84 -3.03 12.09
CA THR A 165 1.24 -2.83 10.77
C THR A 165 2.18 -2.04 9.89
N LEU A 166 2.25 -2.44 8.63
CA LEU A 166 2.87 -1.67 7.57
C LEU A 166 1.82 -1.38 6.50
N GLN A 167 1.50 -0.12 6.29
CA GLN A 167 0.54 0.31 5.28
C GLN A 167 1.30 1.02 4.14
N GLN A 168 0.96 0.63 2.92
CA GLN A 168 1.47 1.24 1.69
C GLN A 168 0.30 1.81 0.92
N SER A 169 0.42 3.07 0.51
CA SER A 169 -0.65 3.77 -0.21
C SER A 169 -0.06 4.59 -1.35
N PHE A 170 -0.78 4.66 -2.46
CA PHE A 170 -0.40 5.38 -3.67
C PHE A 170 -1.43 6.46 -3.96
N THR A 171 -0.94 7.59 -4.46
CA THR A 171 -1.80 8.66 -4.96
C THR A 171 -2.02 8.43 -6.45
N VAL A 172 -3.27 8.28 -6.85
CA VAL A 172 -3.68 8.16 -8.24
C VAL A 172 -4.36 9.43 -8.71
N VAL A 173 -4.05 9.85 -9.93
CA VAL A 173 -4.71 10.99 -10.60
C VAL A 173 -5.16 10.57 -12.00
N PRO A 174 -6.21 11.20 -12.56
CA PRO A 174 -6.54 11.00 -13.96
C PRO A 174 -5.39 11.46 -14.85
N GLU A 175 -5.14 10.75 -15.95
CA GLU A 175 -4.22 11.23 -16.99
C GLU A 175 -4.56 12.67 -17.40
N ALA A 176 -3.52 13.49 -17.64
CA ALA A 176 -3.68 14.91 -17.98
C ALA A 176 -4.68 15.17 -19.13
N GLN A 177 -4.75 14.27 -20.12
CA GLN A 177 -5.69 14.38 -21.24
C GLN A 177 -7.15 14.18 -20.79
N THR A 178 -7.39 13.23 -19.89
CA THR A 178 -8.70 12.96 -19.30
C THR A 178 -9.15 14.13 -18.44
N ALA A 179 -8.24 14.71 -17.65
CA ALA A 179 -8.52 15.91 -16.86
C ALA A 179 -8.91 17.09 -17.77
N LEU A 180 -8.21 17.26 -18.90
CA LEU A 180 -8.50 18.31 -19.87
C LEU A 180 -9.87 18.11 -20.53
N LEU A 181 -10.21 16.88 -20.94
CA LEU A 181 -11.53 16.56 -21.50
C LEU A 181 -12.66 16.78 -20.49
N LEU A 182 -12.45 16.40 -19.22
CA LEU A 182 -13.42 16.65 -18.15
C LEU A 182 -13.62 18.16 -17.93
N GLY A 183 -12.53 18.93 -17.90
CA GLY A 183 -12.58 20.39 -17.78
C GLY A 183 -13.34 21.04 -18.94
N LEU A 184 -13.07 20.63 -20.18
CA LEU A 184 -13.79 21.12 -21.35
C LEU A 184 -15.28 20.70 -21.34
N GLY A 185 -15.57 19.48 -20.92
CA GLY A 185 -16.95 18.97 -20.79
C GLY A 185 -17.76 19.77 -19.77
N LEU A 186 -17.19 20.05 -18.60
CA LEU A 186 -17.82 20.86 -17.56
C LEU A 186 -18.03 22.31 -18.00
N LEU A 187 -17.06 22.90 -18.70
CA LEU A 187 -17.19 24.24 -19.29
C LEU A 187 -18.30 24.29 -20.35
N GLY A 188 -18.40 23.25 -21.19
CA GLY A 188 -19.49 23.08 -22.15
C GLY A 188 -20.85 23.02 -21.45
N LEU A 189 -20.99 22.17 -20.44
CA LEU A 189 -22.21 22.04 -19.63
C LEU A 189 -22.62 23.35 -18.95
N ALA A 190 -21.69 24.10 -18.36
CA ALA A 190 -21.98 25.39 -17.74
C ALA A 190 -22.53 26.41 -18.77
N ARG A 191 -21.98 26.41 -19.99
CA ARG A 191 -22.38 27.32 -21.07
C ARG A 191 -23.73 26.95 -21.70
N PHE A 192 -24.06 25.65 -21.79
CA PHE A 192 -25.31 25.18 -22.40
C PHE A 192 -26.46 24.98 -21.40
N GLY A 193 -26.18 24.57 -20.15
CA GLY A 193 -27.20 24.37 -19.10
C GLY A 193 -27.88 25.66 -18.62
N THR A 194 -27.26 26.82 -18.83
CA THR A 194 -27.86 28.13 -18.51
C THR A 194 -28.92 28.58 -19.50
N ARG A 195 -29.06 27.94 -20.67
CA ARG A 195 -30.09 28.30 -21.67
C ARG A 195 -31.49 27.77 -21.37
N GLU A 196 -31.64 26.68 -20.62
CA GLU A 196 -32.95 26.06 -20.38
C GLU A 196 -33.77 26.68 -19.24
N ARG A 197 -33.17 27.48 -18.35
CA ARG A 197 -33.93 28.10 -17.22
C ARG A 197 -34.76 29.34 -17.59
N ARG A 198 -34.68 29.85 -18.82
CA ARG A 198 -35.38 31.09 -19.21
C ARG A 198 -36.71 30.89 -19.95
N THR A 199 -37.09 29.67 -20.31
CA THR A 199 -38.32 29.43 -21.11
C THR A 199 -39.54 28.99 -20.31
N LEU A 200 -39.45 28.78 -18.98
CA LEU A 200 -40.57 28.31 -18.16
C LEU A 200 -41.33 29.39 -17.36
N SER A 201 -41.06 30.68 -17.56
CA SER A 201 -41.73 31.76 -16.79
C SER A 201 -42.80 32.57 -17.54
N LEU A 202 -43.15 32.21 -18.78
CA LEU A 202 -44.11 32.96 -19.59
C LEU A 202 -45.17 32.03 -20.18
N ARG A 203 -46.18 31.68 -19.37
CA ARG A 203 -47.56 31.33 -19.76
C ARG A 203 -48.38 31.00 -18.49
N SER A 204 -48.78 32.05 -17.77
CA SER A 204 -49.95 32.08 -16.89
C SER A 204 -50.84 33.22 -17.35
#